data_AF-A0A2K9P3V1-F1
#
_entry.id   AF-A0A2K9P3V1-F1
#
_cell.length_a   1.000
_cell.length_b   1.000
_cell.length_c   1.000
_cell.angle_alpha   90.00
_cell.angle_beta   90.00
_cell.angle_gamma   90.00
#
_symmetry.space_group_name_H-M   'P 1'
#
loop_
_entity.id
_entity.type
_entity.pdbx_description
1 polymer ?
#
loop_
_entity_poly.entity_id
_entity_poly.type
_entity_poly.pdbx_seq_one_letter_code
_entity_poly.pdbx_strand_id
1 'polypeptide(L)'
;MSVCRVYIDPLRDYSGNNAGASYFGVREQDMNWFVAKRVSETLDNYTFMNSQKYSSFETHLSRETKETTKSEDMWESLRIRLNESEKLWDDGGEQTPYYIYLGIGSEPSGNKETSTERGISCHYEKRNAPGIDNDTWNAWSYSLADTILNTVVKNTDMPEYKIPITLTRYLPINENEKIMCGVTAHVGRINNANDARLLYNEETRNAIADNIAEAIAYWVDQDYTSGNVPDKYKTPYTAIDNAKDRAKAVLAEIQKNEELLSEIESRMVYNYIDKNFPSYAIGTIEYLIDNGFLILKGDDSGELGLTDDMIRQICIFARAGIFGKDCPTPENYIPL
;
A
#
# COMPACT_ATOMS: atom_id res chain seq x y z
N MET A 1 -11.17 16.59 -29.80
CA MET A 1 -10.86 15.97 -28.50
C MET A 1 -10.84 17.09 -27.48
N SER A 2 -11.45 16.87 -26.32
CA SER A 2 -11.55 17.89 -25.27
C SER A 2 -10.32 17.88 -24.37
N VAL A 3 -10.18 18.91 -23.55
CA VAL A 3 -9.16 18.99 -22.50
C VAL A 3 -9.73 18.39 -21.20
N CYS A 4 -8.94 17.58 -20.50
CA CYS A 4 -9.32 17.06 -19.18
C CYS A 4 -8.88 18.05 -18.10
N ARG A 5 -9.83 18.79 -17.52
CA ARG A 5 -9.53 19.82 -16.51
C ARG A 5 -9.48 19.24 -15.10
N VAL A 6 -8.40 19.53 -14.36
CA VAL A 6 -8.18 18.99 -13.01
C VAL A 6 -7.93 20.13 -12.03
N TYR A 7 -8.78 20.24 -11.01
CA TYR A 7 -8.57 21.14 -9.89
C TYR A 7 -7.75 20.43 -8.81
N ILE A 8 -6.53 20.91 -8.55
CA ILE A 8 -5.59 20.32 -7.60
C ILE A 8 -5.51 21.24 -6.39
N ASP A 9 -5.95 20.74 -5.23
CA ASP A 9 -5.98 21.48 -3.98
C ASP A 9 -4.86 21.00 -3.04
N PRO A 10 -3.69 21.65 -3.04
CA PRO A 10 -2.70 21.44 -1.98
C PRO A 10 -3.29 21.92 -0.66
N LEU A 11 -3.76 20.97 0.15
CA LEU A 11 -4.49 21.23 1.39
C LEU A 11 -3.62 22.05 2.34
N ARG A 12 -4.30 22.78 3.24
CA ARG A 12 -3.71 23.77 4.16
C ARG A 12 -3.22 25.04 3.45
N ASP A 13 -3.15 26.12 4.21
CA ASP A 13 -2.55 27.39 3.80
C ASP A 13 -1.09 27.48 4.24
N TYR A 14 -0.35 28.44 3.69
CA TYR A 14 0.99 28.72 4.18
C TYR A 14 1.00 29.19 5.65
N SER A 15 0.05 30.07 5.99
CA SER A 15 -0.12 30.70 7.31
C SER A 15 -1.58 30.66 7.81
N GLY A 16 -1.80 31.22 9.00
CA GLY A 16 -3.12 31.34 9.61
C GLY A 16 -3.62 30.08 10.30
N ASN A 17 -4.91 30.06 10.62
CA ASN A 17 -5.52 28.97 11.39
C ASN A 17 -5.66 27.66 10.59
N ASN A 18 -5.35 27.70 9.29
CA ASN A 18 -5.33 26.54 8.40
C ASN A 18 -3.90 26.14 8.01
N ALA A 19 -2.86 26.57 8.74
CA ALA A 19 -1.45 26.31 8.42
C ALA A 19 -0.97 24.86 8.64
N GLY A 20 -1.88 23.88 8.80
CA GLY A 20 -1.53 22.47 8.96
C GLY A 20 -0.64 22.17 10.16
N ALA A 21 -0.19 20.91 10.26
CA ALA A 21 0.71 20.48 11.31
C ALA A 21 2.19 20.44 10.86
N SER A 22 3.10 20.36 11.83
CA SER A 22 4.54 20.32 11.57
C SER A 22 5.24 19.34 12.50
N TYR A 23 6.00 18.40 11.92
CA TYR A 23 6.70 17.34 12.64
C TYR A 23 8.02 17.02 11.96
N PHE A 24 9.06 16.70 12.74
CA PHE A 24 10.38 16.32 12.21
C PHE A 24 10.99 17.34 11.21
N GLY A 25 10.65 18.63 11.34
CA GLY A 25 11.08 19.67 10.39
C GLY A 25 10.32 19.68 9.06
N VAL A 26 9.29 18.84 8.90
CA VAL A 26 8.38 18.77 7.76
C VAL A 26 7.09 19.51 8.10
N ARG A 27 6.69 20.44 7.23
CA ARG A 27 5.43 21.19 7.36
C ARG A 27 4.39 20.63 6.39
N GLU A 28 3.19 20.32 6.89
CA GLU A 28 2.10 19.72 6.11
C GLU A 28 1.80 20.54 4.84
N GLN A 29 1.60 21.85 5.00
CA GLN A 29 1.28 22.78 3.92
C GLN A 29 2.37 22.87 2.85
N ASP A 30 3.64 22.65 3.20
CA ASP A 30 4.73 22.67 2.22
C ASP A 30 4.73 21.38 1.42
N MET A 31 4.65 20.23 2.10
CA MET A 31 4.66 18.92 1.43
C MET A 31 3.47 18.77 0.50
N ASN A 32 2.28 19.19 0.96
CA ASN A 32 1.07 19.21 0.15
C ASN A 32 1.27 20.04 -1.11
N TRP A 33 1.90 21.21 -0.99
CA TRP A 33 2.18 22.05 -2.15
C TRP A 33 3.18 21.39 -3.11
N PHE A 34 4.30 20.87 -2.61
CA PHE A 34 5.34 20.30 -3.48
C PHE A 34 4.83 19.10 -4.27
N VAL A 35 4.07 18.23 -3.62
CA VAL A 35 3.44 17.08 -4.28
C VAL A 35 2.41 17.56 -5.30
N ALA A 36 1.49 18.45 -4.93
CA ALA A 36 0.47 18.97 -5.83
C ALA A 36 1.06 19.67 -7.06
N LYS A 37 2.09 20.51 -6.86
CA LYS A 37 2.74 21.24 -7.95
C LYS A 37 3.43 20.28 -8.92
N ARG A 38 4.07 19.23 -8.41
CA ARG A 38 4.67 18.19 -9.26
C ARG A 38 3.61 17.39 -10.02
N VAL A 39 2.49 17.02 -9.38
CA VAL A 39 1.35 16.38 -10.06
C VAL A 39 0.84 17.28 -11.20
N SER A 40 0.64 18.57 -10.93
CA SER A 40 0.21 19.57 -11.90
C SER A 40 1.16 19.64 -13.11
N GLU A 41 2.46 19.81 -12.86
CA GLU A 41 3.49 19.85 -13.91
C GLU A 41 3.54 18.56 -14.74
N THR A 42 3.41 17.40 -14.11
CA THR A 42 3.46 16.10 -14.81
C THR A 42 2.20 15.90 -15.66
N LEU A 43 1.02 16.29 -15.19
CA LEU A 43 -0.23 16.21 -15.95
C LEU A 43 -0.27 17.22 -17.11
N ASP A 44 0.12 18.47 -16.90
CA ASP A 44 0.10 19.50 -17.95
C ASP A 44 1.03 19.16 -19.14
N ASN A 45 2.08 18.38 -18.88
CA ASN A 45 2.98 17.86 -19.92
C ASN A 45 2.53 16.51 -20.50
N TYR A 46 1.46 15.91 -19.99
CA TYR A 46 0.98 14.62 -20.45
C TYR A 46 0.15 14.76 -21.73
N THR A 47 0.47 13.92 -22.72
CA THR A 47 -0.28 13.82 -23.98
C THR A 47 -0.92 12.46 -24.09
N PHE A 48 -2.24 12.44 -24.28
CA PHE A 48 -2.96 11.19 -24.53
C PHE A 48 -2.66 10.70 -25.95
N MET A 49 -2.09 9.50 -26.06
CA MET A 49 -1.78 8.90 -27.35
C MET A 49 -2.96 8.13 -27.96
N ASN A 50 -3.82 7.55 -27.12
CA ASN A 50 -4.87 6.62 -27.54
C ASN A 50 -6.29 6.99 -27.06
N SER A 51 -6.43 8.02 -26.23
CA SER A 51 -7.75 8.43 -25.71
C SER A 51 -8.63 8.95 -26.84
N GLN A 52 -9.89 8.49 -26.89
CA GLN A 52 -10.87 9.00 -27.86
C GLN A 52 -11.59 10.27 -27.38
N LYS A 53 -11.46 10.61 -26.10
CA LYS A 53 -12.21 11.70 -25.45
C LYS A 53 -11.32 12.92 -25.19
N TYR A 54 -10.15 12.70 -24.60
CA TYR A 54 -9.27 13.78 -24.17
C TYR A 54 -7.94 13.76 -24.93
N SER A 55 -7.42 14.95 -25.26
CA SER A 55 -6.10 15.08 -25.91
C SER A 55 -4.98 15.46 -24.95
N SER A 56 -5.31 16.18 -23.89
CA SER A 56 -4.37 16.69 -22.89
C SER A 56 -5.08 16.96 -21.57
N PHE A 57 -4.28 17.28 -20.55
CA PHE A 57 -4.76 17.88 -19.31
C PHE A 57 -4.61 19.40 -19.31
N GLU A 58 -5.39 20.04 -18.44
CA GLU A 58 -5.18 21.42 -18.00
C GLU A 58 -5.45 21.46 -16.48
N THR A 59 -4.42 21.78 -15.71
CA THR A 59 -4.50 21.75 -14.25
C THR A 59 -4.64 23.16 -13.67
N HIS A 60 -5.33 23.24 -12.54
CA HIS A 60 -5.44 24.47 -11.76
C HIS A 60 -5.14 24.17 -10.30
N LEU A 61 -4.10 24.83 -9.77
CA LEU A 61 -3.75 24.73 -8.36
C LEU A 61 -4.59 25.71 -7.55
N SER A 62 -5.17 25.25 -6.45
CA SER A 62 -5.87 26.13 -5.52
C SER A 62 -4.92 27.19 -4.93
N ARG A 63 -3.62 26.91 -4.79
CA ARG A 63 -2.60 27.87 -4.32
C ARG A 63 -1.64 28.23 -5.44
N GLU A 64 -1.48 29.53 -5.69
CA GLU A 64 -0.61 30.07 -6.74
C GLU A 64 0.87 29.83 -6.43
N THR A 65 1.26 29.93 -5.14
CA THR A 65 2.61 29.62 -4.66
C THR A 65 2.57 28.85 -3.35
N LYS A 66 3.72 28.34 -2.90
CA LYS A 66 3.80 27.65 -1.61
C LYS A 66 3.50 28.60 -0.43
N GLU A 67 3.72 29.89 -0.62
CA GLU A 67 3.43 30.96 0.34
C GLU A 67 1.99 31.51 0.28
N THR A 68 1.14 31.02 -0.62
CA THR A 68 -0.26 31.46 -0.67
C THR A 68 -1.01 31.07 0.61
N THR A 69 -1.69 32.07 1.19
CA THR A 69 -2.72 31.91 2.23
C THR A 69 -4.04 32.47 1.69
N LYS A 70 -5.07 31.62 1.57
CA LYS A 70 -6.40 32.04 1.08
C LYS A 70 -7.14 32.91 2.07
N SER A 71 -7.01 32.59 3.36
CA SER A 71 -7.53 33.40 4.46
C SER A 71 -6.79 33.00 5.75
N GLU A 72 -6.65 33.96 6.66
CA GLU A 72 -6.17 33.70 8.03
C GLU A 72 -7.21 32.91 8.85
N ASP A 73 -8.50 33.00 8.47
CA ASP A 73 -9.58 32.20 9.03
C ASP A 73 -9.71 30.85 8.31
N MET A 74 -9.82 29.78 9.10
CA MET A 74 -9.88 28.41 8.58
C MET A 74 -11.11 28.16 7.72
N TRP A 75 -12.29 28.60 8.17
CA TRP A 75 -13.54 28.32 7.46
C TRP A 75 -13.64 29.12 6.18
N GLU A 76 -13.20 30.38 6.22
CA GLU A 76 -13.16 31.23 5.03
C GLU A 76 -12.18 30.69 3.98
N SER A 77 -11.01 30.20 4.40
CA SER A 77 -10.07 29.56 3.47
C SER A 77 -10.69 28.36 2.77
N LEU A 78 -11.30 27.45 3.52
CA LEU A 78 -11.97 26.28 2.96
C LEU A 78 -13.12 26.68 2.01
N ARG A 79 -13.88 27.73 2.36
CA ARG A 79 -14.97 28.27 1.53
C ARG A 79 -14.45 28.86 0.22
N ILE A 80 -13.33 29.57 0.24
CA ILE A 80 -12.73 30.14 -0.97
C ILE A 80 -12.30 29.02 -1.93
N ARG A 81 -11.60 28.00 -1.42
CA ARG A 81 -11.12 26.86 -2.23
C ARG A 81 -12.28 26.05 -2.82
N LEU A 82 -13.35 25.85 -2.06
CA LEU A 82 -14.59 25.25 -2.55
C LEU A 82 -15.21 26.08 -3.67
N ASN A 83 -15.36 27.39 -3.46
CA ASN A 83 -15.94 28.26 -4.48
C ASN A 83 -15.09 28.32 -5.75
N GLU A 84 -13.77 28.23 -5.64
CA GLU A 84 -12.86 28.19 -6.78
C GLU A 84 -12.97 26.88 -7.57
N SER A 85 -13.10 25.74 -6.88
CA SER A 85 -13.28 24.43 -7.51
C SER A 85 -14.63 24.31 -8.24
N GLU A 86 -15.62 25.12 -7.88
CA GLU A 86 -16.94 25.19 -8.53
C GLU A 86 -17.03 26.17 -9.72
N LYS A 87 -16.00 26.98 -9.98
CA LYS A 87 -16.05 27.92 -11.10
C LYS A 87 -15.94 27.14 -12.42
N LEU A 88 -16.89 27.37 -13.32
CA LEU A 88 -16.83 26.86 -14.68
C LEU A 88 -15.76 27.64 -15.44
N TRP A 89 -14.94 26.92 -16.19
CA TRP A 89 -13.94 27.51 -17.06
C TRP A 89 -14.62 28.14 -18.26
N ASP A 90 -14.30 29.39 -18.57
CA ASP A 90 -14.79 30.07 -19.77
C ASP A 90 -13.84 29.80 -20.93
N ASP A 91 -14.21 28.86 -21.80
CA ASP A 91 -13.46 28.48 -22.99
C ASP A 91 -14.06 29.17 -24.22
N GLY A 92 -13.81 30.48 -24.35
CA GLY A 92 -14.32 31.26 -25.49
C GLY A 92 -15.85 31.45 -25.50
N GLY A 93 -16.48 31.49 -24.33
CA GLY A 93 -17.93 31.64 -24.13
C GLY A 93 -18.65 30.35 -23.70
N GLU A 94 -17.97 29.20 -23.73
CA GLU A 94 -18.50 27.92 -23.26
C GLU A 94 -18.03 27.63 -21.83
N GLN A 95 -18.97 27.46 -20.91
CA GLN A 95 -18.68 27.18 -19.51
C GLN A 95 -18.52 25.67 -19.28
N THR A 96 -17.30 25.23 -18.99
CA THR A 96 -16.99 23.81 -18.79
C THR A 96 -16.60 23.49 -17.33
N PRO A 97 -17.11 22.38 -16.76
CA PRO A 97 -16.78 21.97 -15.40
C PRO A 97 -15.35 21.42 -15.29
N TYR A 98 -14.80 21.45 -14.07
CA TYR A 98 -13.65 20.59 -13.77
C TYR A 98 -14.10 19.14 -13.82
N TYR A 99 -13.22 18.27 -14.28
CA TYR A 99 -13.53 16.85 -14.35
C TYR A 99 -13.12 16.13 -13.06
N ILE A 100 -11.98 16.51 -12.49
CA ILE A 100 -11.46 15.92 -11.25
C ILE A 100 -11.16 17.03 -10.24
N TYR A 101 -11.60 16.84 -9.00
CA TYR A 101 -11.04 17.48 -7.82
C TYR A 101 -10.04 16.51 -7.17
N LEU A 102 -8.81 16.98 -6.97
CA LEU A 102 -7.74 16.26 -6.29
C LEU A 102 -7.22 17.07 -5.11
N GLY A 103 -7.59 16.68 -3.89
CA GLY A 103 -6.95 17.15 -2.68
C GLY A 103 -5.62 16.43 -2.44
N ILE A 104 -4.57 17.17 -2.09
CA ILE A 104 -3.29 16.58 -1.66
C ILE A 104 -3.05 16.96 -0.20
N GLY A 105 -2.99 15.95 0.68
CA GLY A 105 -2.78 16.11 2.11
C GLY A 105 -1.64 15.24 2.64
N SER A 106 -1.09 15.59 3.79
CA SER A 106 -0.12 14.75 4.51
C SER A 106 -0.48 14.80 6.00
N GLU A 107 -1.62 14.19 6.33
CA GLU A 107 -2.25 14.36 7.64
C GLU A 107 -1.51 13.63 8.76
N PRO A 108 -1.36 14.22 9.94
CA PRO A 108 -0.91 13.47 11.11
C PRO A 108 -1.90 12.35 11.45
N SER A 109 -1.37 11.26 11.99
CA SER A 109 -2.17 10.19 12.57
C SER A 109 -2.54 10.54 14.02
N GLY A 110 -3.79 10.94 14.23
CA GLY A 110 -4.30 11.31 15.56
C GLY A 110 -3.64 12.55 16.14
N ASN A 111 -3.87 12.79 17.43
CA ASN A 111 -3.45 14.04 18.10
C ASN A 111 -2.07 13.92 18.80
N LYS A 112 -1.32 12.84 18.55
CA LYS A 112 -0.02 12.61 19.18
C LYS A 112 1.10 13.26 18.38
N GLU A 113 2.15 13.69 19.09
CA GLU A 113 3.34 14.27 18.46
C GLU A 113 4.08 13.28 17.55
N THR A 114 3.99 11.99 17.85
CA THR A 114 4.54 10.92 17.03
C THR A 114 3.55 9.76 16.89
N SER A 115 3.62 9.06 15.77
CA SER A 115 2.79 7.89 15.48
C SER A 115 3.62 6.77 14.86
N THR A 116 3.28 5.52 15.18
CA THR A 116 3.76 4.34 14.47
C THR A 116 2.95 4.07 13.20
N GLU A 117 1.76 4.64 13.10
CA GLU A 117 0.91 4.52 11.92
C GLU A 117 1.48 5.34 10.78
N ARG A 118 1.49 4.76 9.58
CA ARG A 118 2.15 5.32 8.41
C ARG A 118 1.46 4.86 7.12
N GLY A 119 1.79 5.49 6.02
CA GLY A 119 1.33 5.15 4.68
C GLY A 119 0.34 6.14 4.08
N ILE A 120 0.09 5.94 2.79
CA ILE A 120 -0.87 6.70 2.00
C ILE A 120 -2.30 6.19 2.23
N SER A 121 -3.25 7.12 2.26
CA SER A 121 -4.69 6.81 2.17
C SER A 121 -5.37 7.76 1.21
N CYS A 122 -6.38 7.28 0.49
CA CYS A 122 -7.23 8.09 -0.36
C CYS A 122 -8.63 8.20 0.24
N HIS A 123 -9.13 9.42 0.35
CA HIS A 123 -10.49 9.69 0.77
C HIS A 123 -11.31 10.08 -0.47
N TYR A 124 -12.52 9.55 -0.60
CA TYR A 124 -13.38 9.84 -1.74
C TYR A 124 -14.77 10.25 -1.25
N GLU A 125 -15.45 11.07 -2.05
CA GLU A 125 -16.69 11.72 -1.64
C GLU A 125 -17.87 10.73 -1.58
N LYS A 126 -18.72 10.91 -0.57
CA LYS A 126 -20.05 10.32 -0.47
C LYS A 126 -21.08 11.35 -0.91
N ARG A 127 -21.23 11.50 -2.22
CA ARG A 127 -22.26 12.37 -2.76
C ARG A 127 -23.65 11.82 -2.43
N ASN A 128 -24.53 12.71 -2.00
CA ASN A 128 -25.94 12.42 -1.76
C ASN A 128 -26.80 13.64 -2.13
N ALA A 129 -26.63 14.12 -3.36
CA ALA A 129 -27.29 15.31 -3.89
C ALA A 129 -28.59 14.92 -4.61
N PRO A 130 -29.72 15.61 -4.36
CA PRO A 130 -30.97 15.35 -5.05
C PRO A 130 -30.85 15.59 -6.57
N GLY A 131 -31.42 14.71 -7.39
CA GLY A 131 -31.49 14.89 -8.84
C GLY A 131 -30.27 14.41 -9.64
N ILE A 132 -29.24 13.88 -8.97
CA ILE A 132 -28.00 13.40 -9.60
C ILE A 132 -27.89 11.88 -9.45
N ASP A 133 -27.24 11.23 -10.41
CA ASP A 133 -26.80 9.84 -10.31
C ASP A 133 -25.63 9.69 -9.32
N ASN A 134 -25.95 9.72 -8.02
CA ASN A 134 -24.94 9.63 -6.97
C ASN A 134 -24.13 8.34 -7.01
N ASP A 135 -24.73 7.23 -7.46
CA ASP A 135 -24.07 5.92 -7.44
C ASP A 135 -22.92 5.86 -8.44
N THR A 136 -23.16 6.27 -9.69
CA THR A 136 -22.13 6.35 -10.73
C THR A 136 -20.99 7.28 -10.32
N TRP A 137 -21.33 8.41 -9.72
CA TRP A 137 -20.40 9.43 -9.26
C TRP A 137 -19.50 8.98 -8.10
N ASN A 138 -20.11 8.33 -7.11
CA ASN A 138 -19.38 7.72 -6.00
C ASN A 138 -18.46 6.59 -6.52
N ALA A 139 -18.91 5.84 -7.53
CA ALA A 139 -18.11 4.80 -8.17
C ALA A 139 -16.90 5.37 -8.92
N TRP A 140 -17.03 6.50 -9.62
CA TRP A 140 -15.90 7.21 -10.24
C TRP A 140 -14.87 7.64 -9.20
N SER A 141 -15.33 8.31 -8.14
CA SER A 141 -14.47 8.79 -7.06
C SER A 141 -13.75 7.64 -6.34
N TYR A 142 -14.46 6.53 -6.07
CA TYR A 142 -13.85 5.34 -5.50
C TYR A 142 -12.81 4.72 -6.45
N SER A 143 -13.15 4.55 -7.73
CA SER A 143 -12.23 3.94 -8.70
C SER A 143 -10.96 4.77 -8.88
N LEU A 144 -11.04 6.10 -8.85
CA LEU A 144 -9.87 6.97 -8.90
C LEU A 144 -9.02 6.84 -7.62
N ALA A 145 -9.67 6.87 -6.44
CA ALA A 145 -8.98 6.70 -5.16
C ALA A 145 -8.24 5.36 -5.07
N ASP A 146 -8.88 4.26 -5.49
CA ASP A 146 -8.28 2.93 -5.57
C ASP A 146 -7.10 2.89 -6.56
N THR A 147 -7.26 3.51 -7.73
CA THR A 147 -6.21 3.56 -8.75
C THR A 147 -4.98 4.33 -8.24
N ILE A 148 -5.19 5.50 -7.62
CA ILE A 148 -4.10 6.31 -7.03
C ILE A 148 -3.38 5.51 -5.94
N LEU A 149 -4.13 4.97 -4.98
CA LEU A 149 -3.57 4.21 -3.87
C LEU A 149 -2.71 3.05 -4.39
N ASN A 150 -3.27 2.19 -5.23
CA ASN A 150 -2.59 0.98 -5.70
C ASN A 150 -1.35 1.31 -6.53
N THR A 151 -1.40 2.37 -7.34
CA THR A 151 -0.25 2.79 -8.14
C THR A 151 0.89 3.29 -7.26
N VAL A 152 0.60 4.17 -6.30
CA VAL A 152 1.61 4.71 -5.38
C VAL A 152 2.21 3.60 -4.51
N VAL A 153 1.39 2.73 -3.92
CA VAL A 153 1.87 1.64 -3.04
C VAL A 153 2.72 0.64 -3.81
N LYS A 154 2.37 0.34 -5.07
CA LYS A 154 3.11 -0.62 -5.90
C LYS A 154 4.48 -0.07 -6.33
N ASN A 155 4.56 1.22 -6.62
CA ASN A 155 5.70 1.80 -7.33
C ASN A 155 6.59 2.68 -6.43
N THR A 156 6.27 2.84 -5.14
CA THR A 156 7.03 3.66 -4.20
C THR A 156 7.23 2.97 -2.85
N ASP A 157 8.12 3.50 -2.02
CA ASP A 157 8.34 3.03 -0.64
C ASP A 157 7.24 3.50 0.35
N MET A 158 6.20 4.19 -0.13
CA MET A 158 5.07 4.62 0.70
C MET A 158 4.06 3.47 0.84
N PRO A 159 3.92 2.86 2.03
CA PRO A 159 3.00 1.75 2.21
C PRO A 159 1.54 2.22 2.22
N GLU A 160 0.59 1.29 2.16
CA GLU A 160 -0.81 1.60 2.45
C GLU A 160 -1.00 1.98 3.93
N TYR A 161 -1.85 2.97 4.20
CA TYR A 161 -2.30 3.27 5.56
C TYR A 161 -3.28 2.20 6.06
N LYS A 162 -3.45 2.06 7.38
CA LYS A 162 -4.36 1.07 7.98
C LYS A 162 -5.83 1.19 7.52
N ILE A 163 -6.30 2.36 7.09
CA ILE A 163 -7.61 2.53 6.46
C ILE A 163 -7.33 3.27 5.15
N PRO A 164 -6.88 2.54 4.12
CA PRO A 164 -6.27 3.14 2.95
C PRO A 164 -7.29 3.78 2.01
N ILE A 165 -8.56 3.37 2.06
CA ILE A 165 -9.64 4.00 1.31
C ILE A 165 -10.79 4.33 2.25
N THR A 166 -11.17 5.60 2.31
CA THR A 166 -12.23 6.10 3.20
C THR A 166 -13.27 6.90 2.44
N LEU A 167 -14.52 6.53 2.63
CA LEU A 167 -15.68 7.31 2.17
C LEU A 167 -15.90 8.49 3.13
N THR A 168 -15.91 9.73 2.64
CA THR A 168 -16.04 10.96 3.44
C THR A 168 -17.14 11.88 2.89
N ARG A 169 -17.60 12.83 3.72
CA ARG A 169 -18.53 13.92 3.32
C ARG A 169 -17.89 15.31 3.34
N TYR A 170 -16.58 15.33 3.59
CA TYR A 170 -15.85 16.56 3.95
C TYR A 170 -14.92 17.03 2.85
N LEU A 171 -14.98 16.45 1.64
CA LEU A 171 -14.26 17.05 0.54
C LEU A 171 -14.92 18.40 0.22
N PRO A 172 -14.14 19.46 -0.03
CA PRO A 172 -14.68 20.77 -0.40
C PRO A 172 -15.17 20.71 -1.85
N ILE A 173 -16.26 19.96 -2.06
CA ILE A 173 -16.96 19.74 -3.33
C ILE A 173 -18.46 19.83 -3.01
N ASN A 174 -19.20 20.69 -3.72
CA ASN A 174 -20.63 20.91 -3.51
C ASN A 174 -21.51 20.19 -4.54
N GLU A 175 -22.80 20.17 -4.25
CA GLU A 175 -23.88 19.41 -4.89
C GLU A 175 -24.25 19.87 -6.31
N ASN A 176 -23.63 20.92 -6.86
CA ASN A 176 -24.04 21.61 -8.11
C ASN A 176 -23.59 20.96 -9.44
N GLU A 177 -23.27 19.66 -9.49
CA GLU A 177 -22.90 18.91 -10.72
C GLU A 177 -21.58 19.33 -11.45
N LYS A 178 -20.79 20.28 -10.94
CA LYS A 178 -19.68 20.92 -11.69
C LYS A 178 -18.27 20.31 -11.57
N ILE A 179 -18.09 19.27 -10.75
CA ILE A 179 -16.83 18.51 -10.63
C ILE A 179 -17.21 17.08 -10.78
N MET A 180 -16.74 16.28 -11.76
CA MET A 180 -17.22 14.89 -12.00
C MET A 180 -16.73 13.83 -11.00
N CYS A 181 -15.59 14.04 -10.37
CA CYS A 181 -14.95 13.04 -9.51
C CYS A 181 -14.14 13.75 -8.42
N GLY A 182 -14.19 13.25 -7.18
CA GLY A 182 -13.56 13.89 -6.02
C GLY A 182 -12.74 12.94 -5.16
N VAL A 183 -11.44 13.19 -5.05
CA VAL A 183 -10.52 12.40 -4.22
C VAL A 183 -9.58 13.32 -3.45
N THR A 184 -9.26 12.96 -2.21
CA THR A 184 -8.10 13.48 -1.48
C THR A 184 -7.09 12.37 -1.26
N ALA A 185 -5.87 12.53 -1.78
CA ALA A 185 -4.75 11.66 -1.48
C ALA A 185 -3.99 12.20 -0.27
N HIS A 186 -4.09 11.50 0.86
CA HIS A 186 -3.25 11.74 2.03
C HIS A 186 -1.93 10.96 1.86
N VAL A 187 -0.91 11.61 1.32
CA VAL A 187 0.35 11.03 0.81
C VAL A 187 1.34 10.57 1.90
N GLY A 188 0.89 10.44 3.13
CA GLY A 188 1.71 9.97 4.25
C GLY A 188 1.26 10.59 5.58
N ARG A 189 1.73 10.00 6.69
CA ARG A 189 1.48 10.50 8.05
C ARG A 189 2.69 11.28 8.55
N ILE A 190 2.63 12.60 8.55
CA ILE A 190 3.80 13.45 8.85
C ILE A 190 4.32 13.32 10.30
N ASN A 191 3.49 12.86 11.24
CA ASN A 191 3.92 12.54 12.60
C ASN A 191 4.52 11.11 12.71
N ASN A 192 4.70 10.39 11.60
CA ASN A 192 5.53 9.20 11.51
C ASN A 192 6.90 9.54 10.91
N ALA A 193 7.99 9.14 11.58
CA ALA A 193 9.34 9.51 11.18
C ALA A 193 9.74 8.97 9.78
N ASN A 194 9.26 7.78 9.40
CA ASN A 194 9.60 7.20 8.10
C ASN A 194 8.87 7.89 6.96
N ASP A 195 7.59 8.21 7.12
CA ASP A 195 6.85 8.95 6.10
C ASP A 195 7.34 10.39 5.98
N ALA A 196 7.63 11.05 7.11
CA ALA A 196 8.25 12.38 7.11
C ALA A 196 9.58 12.35 6.34
N ARG A 197 10.41 11.32 6.52
CA ARG A 197 11.66 11.14 5.77
C ARG A 197 11.42 10.98 4.26
N LEU A 198 10.42 10.19 3.86
CA LEU A 198 10.05 10.01 2.46
C LEU A 198 9.50 11.29 1.81
N LEU A 199 8.72 12.09 2.55
CA LEU A 199 8.19 13.35 2.04
C LEU A 199 9.25 14.46 2.00
N TYR A 200 10.18 14.47 2.96
CA TYR A 200 11.27 15.43 2.99
C TYR A 200 12.23 15.23 1.81
N ASN A 201 12.58 13.98 1.50
CA ASN A 201 13.44 13.67 0.36
C ASN A 201 12.71 13.96 -0.96
N GLU A 202 13.32 14.80 -1.79
CA GLU A 202 12.72 15.29 -3.03
C GLU A 202 12.50 14.20 -4.07
N GLU A 203 13.43 13.27 -4.23
CA GLU A 203 13.33 12.18 -5.19
C GLU A 203 12.16 11.27 -4.86
N THR A 204 12.06 10.83 -3.59
CA THR A 204 10.95 9.98 -3.14
C THR A 204 9.62 10.70 -3.17
N ARG A 205 9.58 11.99 -2.80
CA ARG A 205 8.36 12.82 -2.89
C ARG A 205 7.91 13.00 -4.34
N ASN A 206 8.83 13.27 -5.26
CA ASN A 206 8.53 13.42 -6.67
C ASN A 206 8.06 12.10 -7.27
N ALA A 207 8.63 10.97 -6.88
CA ALA A 207 8.15 9.65 -7.29
C ALA A 207 6.70 9.40 -6.84
N ILE A 208 6.32 9.80 -5.63
CA ILE A 208 4.92 9.73 -5.17
C ILE A 208 4.02 10.60 -6.06
N ALA A 209 4.41 11.86 -6.30
CA ALA A 209 3.65 12.78 -7.15
C ALA A 209 3.49 12.28 -8.60
N ASP A 210 4.57 11.79 -9.20
CA ASP A 210 4.56 11.27 -10.57
C ASP A 210 3.65 10.03 -10.68
N ASN A 211 3.65 9.15 -9.69
CA ASN A 211 2.74 8.00 -9.65
C ASN A 211 1.27 8.40 -9.45
N ILE A 212 0.99 9.48 -8.72
CA ILE A 212 -0.37 10.04 -8.64
C ILE A 212 -0.81 10.56 -10.01
N ALA A 213 0.05 11.28 -10.72
CA ALA A 213 -0.24 11.78 -12.07
C ALA A 213 -0.43 10.64 -13.08
N GLU A 214 0.42 9.61 -13.05
CA GLU A 214 0.27 8.41 -13.88
C GLU A 214 -1.04 7.67 -13.59
N ALA A 215 -1.43 7.54 -12.32
CA ALA A 215 -2.70 6.93 -11.93
C ALA A 215 -3.91 7.71 -12.49
N ILE A 216 -3.87 9.04 -12.43
CA ILE A 216 -4.91 9.90 -12.99
C ILE A 216 -4.96 9.75 -14.51
N ALA A 217 -3.81 9.81 -15.20
CA ALA A 217 -3.72 9.64 -16.64
C ALA A 217 -4.28 8.29 -17.10
N TYR A 218 -3.86 7.20 -16.44
CA TYR A 218 -4.38 5.87 -16.69
C TYR A 218 -5.90 5.80 -16.48
N TRP A 219 -6.39 6.33 -15.36
CA TRP A 219 -7.82 6.31 -15.02
C TRP A 219 -8.67 7.06 -16.04
N VAL A 220 -8.21 8.22 -16.52
CA VAL A 220 -8.89 9.00 -17.56
C VAL A 220 -8.89 8.25 -18.89
N ASP A 221 -7.81 7.54 -19.24
CA ASP A 221 -7.70 6.77 -20.47
C ASP A 221 -8.67 5.56 -20.50
N GLN A 222 -9.04 5.02 -19.33
CA GLN A 222 -10.09 3.99 -19.23
C GLN A 222 -11.50 4.52 -19.55
N ASP A 223 -11.69 5.84 -19.60
CA ASP A 223 -12.97 6.52 -19.82
C ASP A 223 -14.12 5.95 -18.95
N TYR A 224 -13.84 5.67 -17.68
CA TYR A 224 -14.86 5.16 -16.74
C TYR A 224 -16.06 6.12 -16.60
N THR A 225 -15.89 7.40 -16.94
CA THR A 225 -16.99 8.37 -16.93
C THR A 225 -17.95 8.29 -18.09
N SER A 226 -17.72 7.39 -19.05
CA SER A 226 -18.74 6.96 -20.01
C SER A 226 -19.87 6.14 -19.36
N GLY A 227 -19.77 5.82 -18.07
CA GLY A 227 -20.72 4.98 -17.32
C GLY A 227 -20.31 3.50 -17.25
N ASN A 228 -19.23 3.11 -17.92
CA ASN A 228 -18.69 1.74 -17.92
C ASN A 228 -17.77 1.49 -16.72
N VAL A 229 -18.21 1.85 -15.52
CA VAL A 229 -17.43 1.58 -14.29
C VAL A 229 -17.54 0.11 -13.91
N PRO A 230 -16.43 -0.60 -13.63
CA PRO A 230 -16.46 -1.96 -13.13
C PRO A 230 -17.35 -2.12 -11.89
N ASP A 231 -18.12 -3.21 -11.81
CA ASP A 231 -19.10 -3.43 -10.74
C ASP A 231 -18.51 -3.38 -9.32
N LYS A 232 -17.24 -3.77 -9.18
CA LYS A 232 -16.51 -3.69 -7.90
C LYS A 232 -16.46 -2.27 -7.31
N TYR A 233 -16.56 -1.24 -8.15
CA TYR A 233 -16.52 0.16 -7.73
C TYR A 233 -17.91 0.77 -7.49
N LYS A 234 -19.00 0.12 -7.95
CA LYS A 234 -20.37 0.60 -7.76
C LYS A 234 -20.84 0.49 -6.31
N THR A 235 -20.18 -0.36 -5.53
CA THR A 235 -20.42 -0.46 -4.08
C THR A 235 -19.36 0.35 -3.35
N PRO A 236 -19.75 1.38 -2.56
CA PRO A 236 -18.79 2.16 -1.80
C PRO A 236 -17.97 1.26 -0.87
N TYR A 237 -16.65 1.35 -0.98
CA TYR A 237 -15.74 0.66 -0.07
C TYR A 237 -15.63 1.40 1.26
N THR A 238 -15.89 0.68 2.34
CA THR A 238 -15.98 1.24 3.68
C THR A 238 -14.83 0.78 4.58
N ALA A 239 -14.74 1.37 5.78
CA ALA A 239 -13.83 0.86 6.82
C ALA A 239 -14.16 -0.60 7.22
N ILE A 240 -15.41 -1.04 7.06
CA ILE A 240 -15.81 -2.43 7.32
C ILE A 240 -15.25 -3.35 6.24
N ASP A 241 -15.28 -2.93 4.97
CA ASP A 241 -14.75 -3.73 3.86
C ASP A 241 -13.23 -3.87 3.98
N ASN A 242 -12.54 -2.77 4.32
CA ASN A 242 -11.12 -2.80 4.72
C ASN A 242 -10.81 -3.83 5.82
N ALA A 243 -11.63 -3.87 6.86
CA ALA A 243 -11.45 -4.81 7.96
C ALA A 243 -11.68 -6.26 7.51
N LYS A 244 -12.66 -6.52 6.65
CA LYS A 244 -12.93 -7.84 6.07
C LYS A 244 -11.76 -8.31 5.19
N ASP A 245 -11.24 -7.44 4.34
CA ASP A 245 -10.13 -7.79 3.44
C ASP A 245 -8.85 -8.08 4.22
N ARG A 246 -8.54 -7.30 5.26
CA ARG A 246 -7.44 -7.63 6.17
C ARG A 246 -7.65 -8.93 6.90
N ALA A 247 -8.86 -9.19 7.41
CA ALA A 247 -9.16 -10.46 8.07
C ALA A 247 -8.98 -11.64 7.11
N LYS A 248 -9.36 -11.47 5.84
CA LYS A 248 -9.14 -12.48 4.79
C LYS A 248 -7.66 -12.69 4.48
N ALA A 249 -6.86 -11.62 4.41
CA ALA A 249 -5.42 -11.71 4.19
C ALA A 249 -4.71 -12.41 5.37
N VAL A 250 -5.06 -12.05 6.61
CA VAL A 250 -4.55 -12.72 7.82
C VAL A 250 -4.96 -14.19 7.85
N LEU A 251 -6.20 -14.51 7.51
CA LEU A 251 -6.66 -15.90 7.44
C LEU A 251 -5.88 -16.73 6.41
N ALA A 252 -5.59 -16.15 5.23
CA ALA A 252 -4.77 -16.82 4.23
C ALA A 252 -3.34 -17.10 4.72
N GLU A 253 -2.74 -16.17 5.45
CA GLU A 253 -1.41 -16.38 6.04
C GLU A 253 -1.44 -17.40 7.18
N ILE A 254 -2.50 -17.42 8.00
CA ILE A 254 -2.70 -18.45 9.02
C ILE A 254 -2.79 -19.84 8.36
N GLN A 255 -3.59 -19.99 7.30
CA GLN A 255 -3.74 -21.26 6.58
C GLN A 255 -2.41 -21.75 6.01
N LYS A 256 -1.63 -20.85 5.40
CA LYS A 256 -0.29 -21.16 4.92
C LYS A 256 0.64 -21.62 6.05
N ASN A 257 0.60 -20.94 7.19
CA ASN A 257 1.40 -21.32 8.37
C ASN A 257 0.95 -22.66 8.98
N GLU A 258 -0.34 -22.97 8.95
CA GLU A 258 -0.86 -24.29 9.36
C GLU A 258 -0.35 -25.40 8.44
N GLU A 259 -0.29 -25.17 7.12
CA GLU A 259 0.31 -26.12 6.17
C GLU A 259 1.80 -26.34 6.43
N LEU A 260 2.56 -25.26 6.65
CA LEU A 260 3.99 -25.33 7.02
C LEU A 260 4.20 -26.06 8.34
N LEU A 261 3.35 -25.80 9.34
CA LEU A 261 3.43 -26.48 10.63
C LEU A 261 3.11 -27.97 10.47
N SER A 262 2.08 -28.32 9.70
CA SER A 262 1.75 -29.71 9.41
C SER A 262 2.89 -30.42 8.66
N GLU A 263 3.57 -29.75 7.73
CA GLU A 263 4.74 -30.30 7.06
C GLU A 263 5.86 -30.58 8.08
N ILE A 264 6.15 -29.64 8.97
CA ILE A 264 7.15 -29.80 10.03
C ILE A 264 6.77 -30.94 10.98
N GLU A 265 5.53 -31.00 11.44
CA GLU A 265 5.04 -32.06 12.33
C GLU A 265 5.03 -33.45 11.66
N SER A 266 4.82 -33.50 10.34
CA SER A 266 4.85 -34.76 9.58
C SER A 266 6.26 -35.33 9.38
N ARG A 267 7.31 -34.53 9.58
CA ARG A 267 8.69 -35.01 9.46
C ARG A 267 8.99 -35.96 10.63
N MET A 268 9.18 -37.23 10.28
CA MET A 268 9.53 -38.25 11.25
C MET A 268 10.87 -37.92 11.93
N VAL A 269 10.83 -37.84 13.26
CA VAL A 269 12.03 -37.69 14.10
C VAL A 269 12.30 -39.03 14.78
N TYR A 270 13.50 -39.55 14.56
CA TYR A 270 14.00 -40.77 15.15
C TYR A 270 14.72 -40.44 16.46
N ASN A 271 13.98 -40.52 17.56
CA ASN A 271 14.52 -40.27 18.91
C ASN A 271 15.24 -41.47 19.51
N TYR A 272 14.90 -42.70 19.09
CA TYR A 272 15.49 -43.94 19.60
C TYR A 272 15.72 -44.94 18.48
N ILE A 273 16.70 -45.83 18.63
CA ILE A 273 16.91 -46.98 17.74
C ILE A 273 15.88 -48.06 18.10
N ASP A 274 14.71 -47.99 17.48
CA ASP A 274 13.61 -48.94 17.67
C ASP A 274 13.19 -49.60 16.34
N LYS A 275 12.05 -50.28 16.34
CA LYS A 275 11.51 -50.96 15.15
C LYS A 275 11.19 -50.02 13.97
N ASN A 276 11.05 -48.72 14.22
CA ASN A 276 10.76 -47.72 13.18
C ASN A 276 12.06 -47.09 12.65
N PHE A 277 13.21 -47.32 13.28
CA PHE A 277 14.49 -46.78 12.83
C PHE A 277 14.93 -47.42 11.50
N PRO A 278 15.53 -46.65 10.55
CA PRO A 278 15.94 -47.21 9.28
C PRO A 278 17.03 -48.28 9.46
N SER A 279 16.69 -49.54 9.18
CA SER A 279 17.55 -50.70 9.48
C SER A 279 18.93 -50.61 8.84
N TYR A 280 19.02 -50.02 7.64
CA TYR A 280 20.28 -49.82 6.92
C TYR A 280 21.27 -48.90 7.65
N ALA A 281 20.79 -48.07 8.58
CA ALA A 281 21.59 -47.06 9.28
C ALA A 281 21.95 -47.47 10.72
N ILE A 282 21.32 -48.51 11.27
CA ILE A 282 21.46 -48.89 12.69
C ILE A 282 22.93 -49.04 13.08
N GLY A 283 23.69 -49.88 12.38
CA GLY A 283 25.10 -50.12 12.74
C GLY A 283 25.98 -48.89 12.63
N THR A 284 25.70 -47.97 11.69
CA THR A 284 26.42 -46.70 11.60
C THR A 284 26.10 -45.82 12.80
N ILE A 285 24.83 -45.69 13.18
CA ILE A 285 24.40 -44.81 14.28
C ILE A 285 24.86 -45.35 15.64
N GLU A 286 24.74 -46.67 15.89
CA GLU A 286 25.28 -47.31 17.09
C GLU A 286 26.79 -47.06 17.24
N TYR A 287 27.55 -47.26 16.16
CA TYR A 287 28.99 -46.99 16.17
C TYR A 287 29.31 -45.55 16.55
N LEU A 288 28.56 -44.57 16.02
CA LEU A 288 28.79 -43.16 16.33
C LEU A 288 28.42 -42.79 17.76
N ILE A 289 27.40 -43.42 18.34
CA ILE A 289 27.04 -43.26 19.75
C ILE A 289 28.17 -43.84 20.63
N ASP A 290 28.58 -45.09 20.38
CA ASP A 290 29.59 -45.80 21.19
C ASP A 290 30.97 -45.12 21.17
N ASN A 291 31.32 -44.50 20.05
CA ASN A 291 32.59 -43.78 19.87
C ASN A 291 32.48 -42.28 20.18
N GLY A 292 31.33 -41.80 20.63
CA GLY A 292 31.13 -40.39 21.04
C GLY A 292 31.11 -39.38 19.90
N PHE A 293 30.95 -39.82 18.65
CA PHE A 293 30.78 -38.94 17.48
C PHE A 293 29.38 -38.34 17.40
N LEU A 294 28.38 -39.06 17.92
CA LEU A 294 27.00 -38.59 17.99
C LEU A 294 26.64 -38.37 19.46
N ILE A 295 26.58 -37.11 19.87
CA ILE A 295 26.22 -36.72 21.23
C ILE A 295 24.69 -36.65 21.31
N LEU A 296 24.08 -37.45 22.18
CA LEU A 296 22.65 -37.35 22.53
C LEU A 296 22.37 -35.90 22.97
N LYS A 297 21.27 -35.29 22.52
CA LYS A 297 20.96 -33.92 22.94
C LYS A 297 21.02 -33.84 24.47
N GLY A 298 21.77 -32.87 24.97
CA GLY A 298 22.12 -32.71 26.39
C GLY A 298 20.97 -32.24 27.29
N ASP A 299 19.77 -32.79 27.11
CA ASP A 299 18.79 -32.90 28.17
C ASP A 299 18.81 -34.34 28.71
N ASP A 300 18.33 -34.55 29.93
CA ASP A 300 18.36 -35.85 30.61
C ASP A 300 17.45 -36.92 29.93
N SER A 301 16.97 -36.69 28.70
CA SER A 301 16.01 -37.54 27.99
C SER A 301 16.65 -38.64 27.14
N GLY A 302 17.93 -38.49 26.77
CA GLY A 302 18.66 -39.49 25.97
C GLY A 302 18.17 -39.65 24.52
N GLU A 303 17.47 -38.65 23.96
CA GLU A 303 16.93 -38.68 22.59
C GLU A 303 17.97 -38.32 21.50
N LEU A 304 17.88 -39.02 20.36
CA LEU A 304 18.73 -38.82 19.18
C LEU A 304 18.31 -37.59 18.34
N GLY A 305 17.02 -37.30 18.24
CA GLY A 305 16.49 -36.17 17.48
C GLY A 305 16.86 -36.16 15.99
N LEU A 306 17.05 -37.34 15.37
CA LEU A 306 17.52 -37.45 13.99
C LEU A 306 16.36 -37.41 13.00
N THR A 307 16.52 -36.70 11.89
CA THR A 307 15.61 -36.79 10.74
C THR A 307 16.15 -37.79 9.71
N ASP A 308 15.31 -38.26 8.79
CA ASP A 308 15.73 -39.17 7.71
C ASP A 308 16.91 -38.60 6.88
N ASP A 309 16.86 -37.30 6.57
CA ASP A 309 17.94 -36.62 5.85
C ASP A 309 19.26 -36.58 6.64
N MET A 310 19.19 -36.36 7.96
CA MET A 310 20.38 -36.42 8.82
C MET A 310 20.96 -37.84 8.83
N ILE A 311 20.11 -38.87 8.93
CA ILE A 311 20.53 -40.27 8.87
C ILE A 311 21.21 -40.58 7.53
N ARG A 312 20.64 -40.12 6.41
CA ARG A 312 21.23 -40.28 5.07
C ARG A 312 22.59 -39.58 4.96
N GLN A 313 22.70 -38.34 5.45
CA GLN A 313 23.96 -37.59 5.45
C GLN A 313 25.04 -38.29 6.28
N ILE A 314 24.68 -38.74 7.49
CA ILE A 314 25.58 -39.52 8.35
C ILE A 314 26.08 -40.77 7.62
N CYS A 315 25.19 -41.50 6.95
CA CYS A 315 25.56 -42.69 6.19
C CYS A 315 26.48 -42.37 5.00
N ILE A 316 26.27 -41.24 4.32
CA ILE A 316 27.17 -40.76 3.25
C ILE A 316 28.56 -40.45 3.81
N PHE A 317 28.65 -39.80 4.97
CA PHE A 317 29.93 -39.50 5.63
C PHE A 317 30.66 -40.77 6.10
N ALA A 318 29.92 -41.76 6.61
CA ALA A 318 30.49 -43.07 6.95
C ALA A 318 31.09 -43.75 5.71
N ARG A 319 30.36 -43.75 4.57
CA ARG A 319 30.87 -44.27 3.29
C ARG A 319 32.11 -43.54 2.78
N ALA A 320 32.19 -42.24 3.01
CA ALA A 320 33.35 -41.42 2.67
C ALA A 320 34.56 -41.66 3.63
N GLY A 321 34.40 -42.49 4.67
CA GLY A 321 35.46 -42.83 5.61
C GLY A 321 35.72 -41.77 6.69
N ILE A 322 34.80 -40.80 6.86
CA ILE A 322 34.96 -39.67 7.81
C ILE A 322 35.09 -40.15 9.25
N PHE A 323 34.40 -41.23 9.62
CA PHE A 323 34.36 -41.76 10.99
C PHE A 323 35.33 -42.93 11.22
N GLY A 324 36.30 -43.11 10.33
CA GLY A 324 37.26 -44.20 10.40
C GLY A 324 36.85 -45.44 9.61
N LYS A 325 37.83 -46.32 9.35
CA LYS A 325 37.67 -47.51 8.49
C LYS A 325 36.79 -48.60 9.12
N ASP A 326 36.66 -48.58 10.44
CA ASP A 326 35.89 -49.56 11.20
C ASP A 326 34.42 -49.17 11.36
N CYS A 327 34.03 -47.97 10.91
CA CYS A 327 32.64 -47.51 10.95
C CYS A 327 31.79 -48.33 9.96
N PRO A 328 30.71 -49.00 10.41
CA PRO A 328 29.82 -49.73 9.53
C PRO A 328 29.17 -48.80 8.49
N THR A 329 28.98 -49.30 7.28
CA THR A 329 28.24 -48.60 6.22
C THR A 329 27.00 -49.40 5.84
N PRO A 330 25.96 -48.76 5.25
CA PRO A 330 24.71 -49.46 4.90
C PRO A 330 24.86 -50.68 3.99
N GLU A 331 25.96 -50.81 3.24
CA GLU A 331 26.23 -51.95 2.36
C GLU A 331 26.89 -53.12 3.09
N ASN A 332 27.47 -52.87 4.27
CA ASN A 332 28.16 -53.85 5.10
C ASN A 332 27.32 -54.31 6.31
N TYR A 333 26.09 -53.81 6.46
CA TYR A 333 25.20 -54.16 7.57
C TYR A 333 24.16 -55.20 7.12
N ILE A 334 24.32 -56.44 7.59
CA ILE A 334 23.30 -57.49 7.50
C ILE A 334 22.61 -57.53 8.87
N PRO A 335 21.31 -57.16 8.98
CA PRO A 335 20.59 -57.26 10.24
C PRO A 335 20.57 -58.72 10.69
N LEU A 336 20.93 -59.00 11.94
CA LEU A 336 20.77 -60.32 12.56
C LEU A 336 19.32 -60.61 12.92
#